data_AF-A0A6G4UF48-F1
#
_entry.id   AF-A0A6G4UF48-F1
#
_cell.length_a   1.000
_cell.length_b   1.000
_cell.length_c   1.000
_cell.angle_alpha   90.00
_cell.angle_beta   90.00
_cell.angle_gamma   90.00
#
_symmetry.space_group_name_H-M   'P 1'
#
loop_
_entity.id
_entity.type
_entity.pdbx_description
1 polymer ?
#
loop_
_entity_poly.entity_id
_entity_poly.type
_entity_poly.pdbx_seq_one_letter_code
_entity_poly.pdbx_strand_id
1 'polypeptide(L)' 'MYGRRNALGWSAAELAGRAGMSEEEIERIEESGTDPTLGLLEQLAAAFESGARSLRSTPGATS' A
#
# COMPACT_ATOMS: atom_id res chain seq x y z
N MET A 1 4.34 2.03 8.15
CA MET A 1 3.97 1.61 6.78
C MET A 1 3.98 0.09 6.62
N TYR A 2 5.14 -0.57 6.75
CA TYR A 2 5.32 -2.03 6.72
C TYR A 2 4.20 -2.83 7.40
N GLY A 3 3.89 -2.52 8.67
CA GLY A 3 2.86 -3.22 9.43
C GLY A 3 1.47 -3.16 8.79
N ARG A 4 1.08 -2.00 8.22
CA ARG A 4 -0.23 -1.84 7.55
C ARG A 4 -0.28 -2.54 6.20
N ARG A 5 0.80 -2.44 5.42
CA ARG A 5 0.96 -3.14 4.15
C ARG A 5 0.85 -4.67 4.35
N ASN A 6 1.54 -5.21 5.34
CA ASN A 6 1.47 -6.63 5.69
C ASN A 6 0.09 -7.06 6.19
N ALA A 7 -0.59 -6.23 6.99
CA ALA A 7 -1.96 -6.51 7.42
C ALA A 7 -2.97 -6.59 6.26
N LEU A 8 -2.65 -5.96 5.12
CA LEU A 8 -3.42 -6.02 3.88
C LEU A 8 -2.93 -7.12 2.91
N GLY A 9 -1.85 -7.83 3.26
CA GLY A 9 -1.26 -8.88 2.42
C GLY A 9 -0.50 -8.36 1.20
N TRP A 10 -0.12 -7.09 1.17
CA TRP A 10 0.54 -6.47 0.00
C TRP A 10 2.07 -6.61 0.06
N SER A 11 2.69 -6.80 -1.11
CA SER A 11 4.14 -6.63 -1.27
C SER A 11 4.54 -5.14 -1.34
N ALA A 12 5.84 -4.85 -1.18
CA ALA A 12 6.37 -3.50 -1.34
C ALA A 12 6.12 -2.96 -2.75
N ALA A 13 6.40 -3.75 -3.79
CA ALA A 13 6.04 -3.47 -5.18
C ALA A 13 4.54 -3.14 -5.37
N GLU A 14 3.64 -3.84 -4.70
CA GLU A 14 2.20 -3.60 -4.81
C GLU A 14 1.78 -2.25 -4.23
N LEU A 15 2.38 -1.83 -3.12
CA LEU A 15 2.13 -0.50 -2.57
C LEU A 15 2.80 0.57 -3.43
N ALA A 16 4.00 0.32 -3.92
CA ALA A 16 4.74 1.22 -4.81
C ALA A 16 3.91 1.57 -6.05
N GLY A 17 3.35 0.55 -6.73
CA GLY A 17 2.50 0.76 -7.90
C GLY A 17 1.24 1.58 -7.60
N ARG A 18 0.63 1.41 -6.42
CA ARG A 18 -0.55 2.20 -6.01
C ARG A 18 -0.20 3.63 -5.61
N ALA A 19 0.99 3.83 -5.06
CA ALA A 19 1.48 5.13 -4.64
C ALA A 19 2.17 5.90 -5.78
N GLY A 20 2.41 5.29 -6.95
CA GLY A 20 3.19 5.91 -8.02
C GLY A 20 4.67 6.07 -7.67
N MET A 21 5.22 5.12 -6.93
CA MET A 21 6.61 5.09 -6.46
C MET A 21 7.32 3.81 -6.94
N SER A 22 8.63 3.74 -6.78
CA SER A 22 9.39 2.49 -6.95
C SER A 22 9.39 1.63 -5.68
N GLU A 23 9.61 0.32 -5.83
CA GLU A 23 9.74 -0.60 -4.70
C GLU A 23 10.91 -0.21 -3.78
N GLU A 24 12.05 0.17 -4.35
CA GLU A 24 13.22 0.63 -3.59
C GLU A 24 12.92 1.89 -2.76
N GLU A 25 12.11 2.82 -3.27
CA GLU A 25 11.68 3.97 -2.48
C GLU A 25 10.81 3.57 -1.29
N ILE A 26 9.90 2.61 -1.48
CA ILE A 26 9.08 2.05 -0.40
C ILE A 26 9.97 1.40 0.67
N GLU A 27 10.91 0.56 0.26
CA GLU A 27 11.85 -0.11 1.19
C GLU A 27 12.68 0.91 1.97
N ARG A 28 13.26 1.90 1.29
CA ARG A 28 14.00 2.98 1.98
C ARG A 28 13.14 3.73 2.99
N ILE A 29 11.87 4.01 2.67
CA ILE A 29 10.96 4.67 3.62
C ILE A 29 10.73 3.78 4.85
N GLU A 30 10.50 2.48 4.65
CA GLU A 30 10.29 1.52 5.73
C GLU A 30 11.52 1.36 6.63
N GLU A 31 12.73 1.49 6.07
CA GLU A 31 14.01 1.32 6.79
C GLU A 31 14.58 2.62 7.37
N SER A 32 14.27 3.79 6.80
CA SER A 32 14.95 5.06 7.12
C SER A 32 14.81 5.50 8.59
N GLY A 33 13.80 5.00 9.31
CA GLY A 33 13.47 5.41 10.68
C GLY A 33 13.17 6.91 10.84
N THR A 34 13.10 7.67 9.75
CA THR A 34 12.87 9.11 9.72
C THR A 34 11.41 9.38 9.43
N ASP A 35 10.84 10.41 10.06
CA ASP A 35 9.46 10.80 9.78
C ASP A 35 9.31 11.29 8.33
N PRO A 36 8.41 10.69 7.54
CA PRO A 36 8.13 11.14 6.19
C PRO A 36 7.48 12.54 6.20
N THR A 37 7.64 13.28 5.11
CA THR A 37 6.95 14.56 4.94
C THR A 37 5.44 14.38 4.88
N LEU A 38 4.68 15.44 5.20
CA LEU A 38 3.22 15.41 5.13
C LEU A 38 2.70 15.00 3.74
N GLY A 39 3.29 15.52 2.66
CA GLY A 39 2.88 15.16 1.30
C GLY A 39 3.08 13.68 0.99
N LEU A 40 4.17 13.08 1.49
CA LEU A 40 4.38 11.64 1.35
C LEU A 40 3.38 10.83 2.17
N LEU A 41 3.02 11.29 3.37
CA LEU A 41 1.96 10.67 4.18
C LEU A 41 0.60 10.69 3.46
N GLU A 42 0.23 11.83 2.85
CA GLU A 42 -1.02 11.96 2.09
C GLU A 42 -1.07 11.02 0.87
N GLN A 43 0.03 10.95 0.13
CA GLN A 43 0.17 10.05 -1.02
C GLN A 43 0.04 8.58 -0.61
N LEU A 44 0.71 8.16 0.47
CA LEU A 44 0.62 6.81 1.00
C LEU A 44 -0.79 6.51 1.56
N ALA A 45 -1.43 7.48 2.23
CA ALA A 45 -2.79 7.33 2.75
C ALA A 45 -3.79 7.08 1.61
N ALA A 46 -3.72 7.88 0.54
CA ALA A 46 -4.55 7.70 -0.65
C ALA A 46 -4.36 6.31 -1.29
N ALA A 47 -3.10 5.84 -1.38
CA ALA A 47 -2.80 4.51 -1.89
C ALA A 47 -3.46 3.40 -1.04
N PHE A 48 -3.45 3.53 0.29
CA PHE A 48 -4.10 2.57 1.19
C PHE A 48 -5.63 2.61 1.11
N GLU A 49 -6.24 3.78 0.95
CA GLU A 49 -7.71 3.90 0.81
C GLU A 49 -8.22 3.27 -0.49
N SER A 50 -7.46 3.41 -1.59
CA SER A 50 -7.83 2.83 -2.89
C SER A 50 -7.99 1.31 -2.84
N GLY A 51 -7.15 0.61 -2.05
CA GLY A 51 -7.19 -0.83 -1.92
C GLY A 51 -8.20 -1.35 -0.89
N ALA A 52 -8.58 -0.53 0.09
CA ALA A 52 -9.64 -0.89 1.05
C ALA A 52 -11.02 -1.02 0.39
N ARG A 53 -11.22 -0.41 -0.79
CA ARG A 53 -12.46 -0.47 -1.56
C ARG A 53 -12.61 -1.75 -2.40
N SER A 54 -11.68 -2.70 -2.32
CA SER A 54 -11.84 -4.02 -2.96
C SER A 54 -12.96 -4.80 -2.26
N LEU A 55 -14.20 -4.47 -2.62
CA LEU A 55 -15.39 -5.24 -2.29
C LEU A 55 -15.14 -6.65 -2.82
N ARG A 56 -15.10 -7.61 -1.90
CA ARG A 56 -15.08 -9.05 -2.15
C ARG A 56 -16.09 -9.38 -3.24
N SER A 57 -15.64 -9.44 -4.48
CA SER A 57 -16.39 -10.04 -5.57
C SER A 57 -16.17 -11.53 -5.40
N THR A 58 -17.10 -12.21 -4.72
CA THR A 58 -17.21 -13.66 -4.82
C THR A 58 -17.64 -13.95 -6.26
N PRO A 59 -16.80 -14.58 -7.12
CA PRO A 59 -17.30 -15.14 -8.36
C PRO A 59 -18.24 -16.30 -7.99
N GLY A 60 -19.31 -16.43 -8.76
CA GLY A 60 -20.52 -17.15 -8.39
C GLY A 60 -20.32 -18.59 -7.93
N ALA A 61 -21.16 -18.96 -6.96
CA ALA A 61 -21.64 -20.33 -6.83
C ALA A 61 -22.42 -20.68 -8.10
N THR A 62 -21.83 -21.45 -9.00
CA THR A 62 -22.55 -22.26 -10.00
C THR A 62 -21.73 -23.49 -10.33
N SER A 63 -22.01 -24.59 -9.65
CA SER A 63 -22.35 -25.92 -10.22
C SER A 63 -22.61 -26.89 -9.09
#